data_AF-A0A7J4SPD8-F1
#
_entry.id   AF-A0A7J4SPD8-F1
#
_cell.length_a   1.000
_cell.length_b   1.000
_cell.length_c   1.000
_cell.angle_alpha   90.00
_cell.angle_beta   90.00
_cell.angle_gamma   90.00
#
_symmetry.space_group_name_H-M   'P 1'
#
loop_
_entity.id
_entity.type
_entity.pdbx_description
1 polymer ?
#
loop_
_entity_poly.entity_id
_entity_poly.type
_entity_poly.pdbx_seq_one_letter_code
_entity_poly.pdbx_strand_id
1 'polypeptide(L)'
;MNRIDKMASEASQALTLVLGKFGILHLCRGTALGSVNDAAERGIEVRVLAQLDRRTIRFFSQLHDAVEIRHTKDLEAQGAIMDSSET
;
A
#
# COMPACT_ATOMS: atom_id res chain seq x y z
N MET A 1 13.36 1.60 9.67
CA MET A 1 12.10 1.14 9.06
C MET A 1 11.14 2.31 8.98
N ASN A 2 10.59 2.62 7.80
CA ASN A 2 9.55 3.64 7.71
C ASN A 2 8.22 3.08 8.25
N ARG A 3 7.22 3.93 8.52
CA ARG A 3 5.95 3.48 9.13
C ARG A 3 5.23 2.39 8.33
N ILE A 4 5.17 2.52 7.00
CA ILE A 4 4.50 1.54 6.12
C ILE A 4 5.25 0.20 6.15
N ASP A 5 6.57 0.26 6.13
CA ASP A 5 7.48 -0.88 6.21
C ASP A 5 7.22 -1.71 7.48
N LYS A 6 7.10 -1.02 8.63
CA LYS A 6 6.72 -1.63 9.91
C LYS A 6 5.33 -2.24 9.88
N MET A 7 4.33 -1.48 9.43
CA MET A 7 2.96 -1.99 9.37
C MET A 7 2.83 -3.19 8.41
N ALA A 8 3.47 -3.17 7.25
CA ALA A 8 3.42 -4.30 6.32
C ALA A 8 4.12 -5.55 6.88
N SER A 9 5.17 -5.37 7.68
CA SER A 9 5.88 -6.48 8.33
C SER A 9 5.08 -7.10 9.49
N GLU A 10 4.31 -6.28 10.21
CA GLU A 10 3.55 -6.69 11.40
C GLU A 10 2.09 -7.09 11.09
N ALA A 11 1.59 -6.79 9.89
CA ALA A 11 0.22 -7.12 9.48
C ALA A 11 -0.04 -8.63 9.54
N SER A 12 -1.27 -8.99 9.92
CA SER A 12 -1.67 -10.38 10.18
C SER A 12 -2.88 -10.82 9.35
N GLN A 13 -3.78 -9.90 9.00
CA GLN A 13 -5.01 -10.14 8.25
C GLN A 13 -5.17 -9.13 7.12
N ALA A 14 -5.05 -7.82 7.40
CA ALA A 14 -5.27 -6.78 6.41
C ALA A 14 -4.32 -5.57 6.55
N LEU A 15 -3.97 -5.00 5.39
CA LEU A 15 -3.23 -3.75 5.28
C LEU A 15 -3.89 -2.88 4.20
N THR A 16 -4.41 -1.72 4.58
CA THR A 16 -4.92 -0.72 3.64
C THR A 16 -3.98 0.48 3.55
N LEU A 17 -3.49 0.77 2.35
CA LEU A 17 -2.69 1.96 2.05
C LEU A 17 -3.54 2.99 1.32
N VAL A 18 -3.51 4.23 1.79
CA VAL A 18 -4.19 5.36 1.15
C VAL A 18 -3.13 6.26 0.53
N LEU A 19 -3.03 6.20 -0.79
CA LEU A 19 -1.98 6.82 -1.57
C LEU A 19 -2.55 7.92 -2.46
N GLY A 20 -2.15 9.17 -2.20
CA GLY A 20 -2.40 10.27 -3.12
C GLY A 20 -1.67 10.06 -4.45
N LYS A 21 -1.83 11.02 -5.38
CA LYS A 21 -1.30 11.01 -6.75
C LYS A 21 0.16 10.54 -6.92
N PHE A 22 1.04 10.89 -5.97
CA PHE A 22 2.45 10.48 -5.97
C PHE A 22 2.80 9.40 -4.94
N GLY A 23 1.85 8.96 -4.11
CA GLY A 23 2.09 7.98 -3.05
C GLY A 23 2.67 6.67 -3.57
N ILE A 24 2.16 6.16 -4.69
CA ILE A 24 2.68 4.93 -5.32
C ILE A 24 4.13 5.06 -5.79
N LEU A 25 4.51 6.23 -6.33
CA LEU A 25 5.88 6.51 -6.73
C LEU A 25 6.83 6.46 -5.53
N HIS A 26 6.41 7.05 -4.40
CA HIS A 26 7.19 7.05 -3.18
C HIS A 26 7.27 5.65 -2.55
N LEU A 27 6.19 4.87 -2.59
CA LEU A 27 6.20 3.48 -2.14
C LEU A 27 7.22 2.66 -2.93
N CYS A 28 7.15 2.69 -4.26
CA CYS A 28 8.00 1.90 -5.14
C CYS A 28 9.48 2.31 -5.14
N ARG A 29 9.78 3.56 -4.78
CA ARG A 29 11.18 4.03 -4.61
C ARG A 29 11.69 3.90 -3.19
N GLY A 30 10.82 3.57 -2.25
CA GLY A 30 11.15 3.38 -0.85
C GLY A 30 11.49 1.93 -0.52
N THR A 31 11.89 1.68 0.72
CA THR A 31 12.16 0.33 1.23
C THR A 31 10.90 -0.49 1.47
N ALA A 32 9.75 0.18 1.64
CA ALA A 32 8.50 -0.47 2.02
C ALA A 32 7.83 -1.30 0.91
N LEU A 33 8.23 -1.16 -0.36
CA LEU A 33 7.65 -1.96 -1.44
C LEU A 33 7.85 -3.47 -1.19
N GLY A 34 9.05 -3.86 -0.75
CA GLY A 34 9.38 -5.25 -0.43
C GLY A 34 8.41 -5.79 0.62
N SER A 35 8.34 -5.16 1.79
CA SER A 35 7.46 -5.62 2.87
C SER A 35 5.97 -5.62 2.52
N VAL A 36 5.49 -4.71 1.66
CA VAL A 36 4.11 -4.72 1.17
C VAL A 36 3.85 -5.91 0.25
N ASN A 37 4.77 -6.21 -0.67
CA ASN A 37 4.65 -7.37 -1.55
C ASN A 37 4.79 -8.68 -0.75
N ASP A 38 5.72 -8.75 0.20
CA ASP A 38 5.89 -9.89 1.10
C ASP A 38 4.62 -10.11 1.93
N ALA A 39 3.94 -9.05 2.36
CA ALA A 39 2.66 -9.17 3.09
C ALA A 39 1.59 -9.82 2.22
N ALA A 40 1.44 -9.36 0.98
CA ALA A 40 0.50 -9.95 0.03
C ALA A 40 0.85 -11.42 -0.29
N GLU A 41 2.14 -11.75 -0.42
CA GLU A 41 2.62 -13.12 -0.62
C GLU A 41 2.31 -14.03 0.58
N ARG A 42 2.37 -13.50 1.81
CA ARG A 42 1.93 -14.21 3.04
C ARG A 42 0.41 -14.43 3.12
N GLY A 43 -0.36 -13.94 2.16
CA GLY A 43 -1.83 -14.06 2.12
C GLY A 43 -2.58 -13.01 2.92
N ILE A 44 -1.92 -11.92 3.32
CA ILE A 44 -2.57 -10.76 3.96
C ILE A 44 -3.36 -10.00 2.90
N GLU A 45 -4.57 -9.55 3.25
CA GLU A 45 -5.40 -8.72 2.38
C GLU A 45 -4.79 -7.32 2.27
N VAL A 46 -3.97 -7.11 1.23
CA VAL A 46 -3.38 -5.81 0.95
C VAL A 46 -4.25 -5.04 -0.05
N ARG A 47 -4.75 -3.88 0.38
CA ARG A 47 -5.55 -2.97 -0.45
C ARG A 47 -4.87 -1.61 -0.59
N VAL A 48 -4.83 -1.08 -1.80
CA VAL A 48 -4.34 0.26 -2.11
C VAL A 48 -5.50 1.12 -2.60
N LEU A 49 -5.87 2.13 -1.82
CA LEU A 49 -6.77 3.20 -2.23
C LEU A 49 -5.93 4.31 -2.87
N ALA A 50 -6.05 4.48 -4.18
CA ALA A 50 -5.17 5.32 -4.97
C ALA A 50 -5.90 6.48 -5.67
N GLN A 51 -5.20 7.59 -5.80
CA GLN A 51 -5.50 8.58 -6.84
C GLN A 51 -4.64 8.32 -8.07
N LEU A 52 -5.25 7.91 -9.18
CA LEU A 52 -4.51 7.61 -10.41
C LEU A 52 -4.02 8.90 -11.09
N ASP A 53 -2.76 8.88 -11.54
CA ASP A 53 -2.19 9.93 -12.37
C ASP A 53 -1.33 9.34 -13.48
N ARG A 54 -1.40 9.93 -14.68
CA ARG A 54 -0.63 9.46 -15.85
C ARG A 54 0.87 9.37 -15.58
N ARG A 55 1.41 10.22 -14.71
CA ARG A 55 2.85 10.23 -14.40
C ARG A 55 3.28 9.11 -13.46
N THR A 56 2.35 8.50 -12.73
CA THR A 56 2.63 7.51 -11.67
C THR A 56 1.96 6.16 -11.89
N ILE A 57 1.05 6.04 -12.85
CA ILE A 57 0.28 4.82 -13.12
C ILE A 57 1.15 3.57 -13.36
N ARG A 58 2.31 3.73 -14.00
CA ARG A 58 3.24 2.61 -14.28
C ARG A 58 3.86 1.97 -13.03
N PHE A 59 3.79 2.61 -11.87
CA PHE A 59 4.37 2.07 -10.64
C PHE A 59 3.47 1.02 -9.98
N PHE A 60 2.17 1.03 -10.29
CA PHE A 60 1.26 0.00 -9.77
C PHE A 60 1.59 -1.41 -10.25
N SER A 61 2.27 -1.56 -11.40
CA SER A 61 2.72 -2.87 -11.90
C SER A 61 3.89 -3.47 -11.11
N GLN A 62 4.39 -2.77 -10.09
CA GLN A 62 5.45 -3.28 -9.19
C GLN A 62 4.86 -3.90 -7.92
N LEU A 63 3.55 -3.75 -7.70
CA LEU A 63 2.86 -4.40 -6.60
C LEU A 63 2.66 -5.89 -6.93
N HIS A 64 2.67 -6.72 -5.89
CA HIS A 64 2.34 -8.13 -6.02
C HIS A 64 0.92 -8.32 -6.60
N ASP A 65 0.71 -9.35 -7.41
CA ASP A 65 -0.54 -9.57 -8.16
C ASP A 65 -1.78 -9.72 -7.28
N ALA A 66 -1.60 -10.13 -6.01
CA ALA A 66 -2.66 -10.23 -5.03
C ALA A 66 -3.07 -8.89 -4.39
N VAL A 67 -2.32 -7.81 -4.63
CA VAL A 67 -2.64 -6.48 -4.08
C VAL A 67 -3.85 -5.90 -4.80
N GLU A 68 -4.91 -5.63 -4.05
CA GLU A 68 -6.12 -5.03 -4.60
C GLU A 68 -5.95 -3.52 -4.75
N ILE A 69 -6.22 -2.99 -5.95
CA ILE A 69 -6.14 -1.55 -6.22
C ILE A 69 -7.56 -1.01 -6.42
N ARG A 70 -7.95 -0.03 -5.59
CA ARG A 70 -9.17 0.78 -5.76
C ARG A 70 -8.77 2.21 -6.03
N HIS A 71 -9.51 2.90 -6.90
CA HIS A 71 -9.14 4.26 -7.26
C HIS A 71 -10.29 5.27 -7.19
N THR A 72 -9.95 6.51 -6.85
CA THR A 72 -10.84 7.66 -6.93
C THR A 72 -10.10 8.84 -7.59
N LYS A 73 -10.87 9.78 -8.15
CA LYS A 73 -10.31 11.05 -8.65
C LYS A 73 -10.09 12.05 -7.51
N ASP A 74 -10.88 11.93 -6.45
CA ASP A 74 -10.98 12.87 -5.34
C ASP A 74 -10.53 12.17 -4.05
N LEU A 75 -9.21 12.01 -3.90
CA LEU A 75 -8.60 11.48 -2.68
C LEU A 75 -7.80 12.60 -1.99
N GLU A 76 -8.29 13.07 -0.86
CA GLU A 76 -7.61 14.10 -0.04
C GLU A 76 -6.90 13.51 1.19
N ALA A 77 -7.02 12.21 1.40
CA ALA A 77 -6.40 11.50 2.52
C ALA A 77 -5.08 10.81 2.11
N GLN A 78 -4.19 10.65 3.09
CA GLN A 78 -3.00 9.81 2.99
C GLN A 78 -2.81 9.04 4.30
N GLY A 79 -2.41 7.77 4.21
CA GLY A 79 -2.21 6.98 5.40
C GLY A 79 -1.99 5.50 5.16
N ALA A 80 -1.81 4.79 6.25
CA ALA A 80 -1.78 3.34 6.30
C ALA A 80 -2.61 2.89 7.49
N ILE A 81 -3.39 1.83 7.28
CA ILE A 81 -4.28 1.20 8.26
C ILE A 81 -3.90 -0.27 8.25
N MET A 82 -3.63 -0.82 9.41
CA MET A 82 -3.29 -2.23 9.63
C MET A 82 -4.20 -2.74 10.73
N ASP A 83 -4.36 -4.05 10.81
CA ASP A 83 -4.91 -4.72 11.98
C ASP A 83 -4.35 -4.11 13.28
N SER A 84 -5.24 -3.80 14.21
CA SER A 84 -4.88 -3.52 15.59
C SER A 84 -5.66 -4.49 16.47
N SER A 85 -4.96 -5.25 17.30
CA SER A 85 -5.57 -5.81 18.50
C SER A 85 -5.76 -4.65 19.48
N GLU A 86 -7.00 -4.23 19.72
CA GLU A 86 -7.31 -3.62 21.02
C GLU A 86 -7.18 -4.73 22.06
N THR A 87 -6.01 -4.82 22.70
CA THR A 87 -5.79 -5.60 23.92
C THR A 87 -5.22 -4.69 24.97
#